data_AF-A0AA46ZF31-F1
#
_entry.id   AF-A0AA46ZF31-F1
#
_cell.length_a   1.000
_cell.length_b   1.000
_cell.length_c   1.000
_cell.angle_alpha   90.00
_cell.angle_beta   90.00
_cell.angle_gamma   90.00
#
_symmetry.space_group_name_H-M   'P 1'
#
loop_
_entity.id
_entity.type
_entity.pdbx_description
1 polymer ?
#
loop_
_entity_poly.entity_id
_entity_poly.type
_entity_poly.pdbx_seq_one_letter_code
_entity_poly.pdbx_strand_id
1 'polypeptide(L)'
;MRLSWEWLTPRRRPATARSVLAGEASAEAARKTSQAPEEALEAGATEVTPAEEPAEPEFPVAGDERAAAFFDLDNTVMQGASLFHFGRGLYKRKFFERRELTRFAWQQAYFRIAGTEDAGHIQDVRESALSIVKGHRVAELMSIGEEIYDEYLAGRIWSGTRALAQAHLDAGQRVWLVTAAPVETATIIARRLGLTGALGTVAESVGGVYTGRLVGEPLHGPAKAEAVRALAAAEELDLDRCAAYSDSHNDIPMLSLVGHPYAINPDSKLRKHAREHDWRLRDYRTGRKAVKIGIPAAAGVGALAGGTAAAVAIHRRRS
;
A
#
# COMPACT_ATOMS: atom_id res chain seq x y z
N MET A 1 -46.01 -33.19 -0.65
CA MET A 1 -45.80 -31.76 -0.97
C MET A 1 -44.34 -31.44 -0.69
N ARG A 2 -43.57 -31.14 -1.73
CA ARG A 2 -42.19 -30.64 -1.65
C ARG A 2 -42.24 -29.12 -1.49
N LEU A 3 -41.49 -28.56 -0.55
CA LEU A 3 -41.10 -27.16 -0.59
C LEU A 3 -39.61 -27.10 -0.24
N SER A 4 -38.78 -26.92 -1.28
CA SER A 4 -37.35 -26.66 -1.16
C SER A 4 -37.14 -25.19 -0.79
N TRP A 5 -36.38 -24.95 0.26
CA TRP A 5 -35.89 -23.63 0.66
C TRP A 5 -34.41 -23.50 0.28
N GLU A 6 -34.12 -23.57 -1.02
CA GLU A 6 -32.81 -23.18 -1.56
C GLU A 6 -32.96 -21.85 -2.28
N TRP A 7 -32.88 -20.76 -1.51
CA TRP A 7 -32.70 -19.41 -2.05
C TRP A 7 -31.30 -18.90 -1.75
N LEU A 8 -30.48 -18.89 -2.80
CA LEU A 8 -29.57 -17.81 -3.23
C LEU A 8 -29.00 -16.89 -2.13
N THR A 9 -28.01 -17.36 -1.39
CA THR A 9 -26.88 -16.48 -1.03
C THR A 9 -26.03 -16.27 -2.29
N PRO A 10 -25.64 -15.03 -2.66
CA PRO A 10 -24.56 -14.84 -3.61
C PRO A 10 -23.37 -15.63 -3.06
N ARG A 11 -22.90 -16.64 -3.81
CA ARG A 11 -21.73 -17.43 -3.42
C ARG A 11 -20.56 -16.46 -3.29
N ARG A 12 -20.28 -15.99 -2.07
CA ARG A 12 -19.06 -15.23 -1.76
C ARG A 12 -17.89 -16.10 -2.21
N ARG A 13 -17.17 -15.67 -3.26
CA ARG A 13 -16.01 -16.40 -3.77
C ARG A 13 -14.99 -16.56 -2.62
N PRO A 14 -14.39 -17.75 -2.45
CA PRO A 14 -13.35 -17.96 -1.44
C PRO A 14 -12.16 -17.02 -1.70
N ALA A 15 -11.45 -16.64 -0.64
CA ALA A 15 -10.34 -15.68 -0.71
C ALA A 15 -9.26 -16.05 -1.76
N THR A 16 -9.03 -17.36 -1.98
CA THR A 16 -8.13 -17.87 -3.01
C THR A 16 -8.59 -17.61 -4.45
N ALA A 17 -9.90 -17.63 -4.71
CA ALA A 17 -10.43 -17.29 -6.03
C ALA A 17 -10.33 -15.78 -6.30
N ARG A 18 -10.48 -14.95 -5.25
CA ARG A 18 -10.32 -13.49 -5.35
C ARG A 18 -8.87 -13.08 -5.58
N SER A 19 -7.90 -13.75 -4.97
CA SER A 19 -6.47 -13.49 -5.24
C SER A 19 -6.06 -13.88 -6.67
N VAL A 20 -6.65 -14.96 -7.22
CA VAL A 20 -6.43 -15.34 -8.62
C VAL A 20 -7.00 -14.28 -9.56
N LEU A 21 -8.25 -13.85 -9.34
CA LEU A 21 -8.88 -12.78 -10.12
C LEU A 21 -8.10 -11.46 -10.04
N ALA A 22 -7.59 -11.10 -8.86
CA ALA A 22 -6.78 -9.90 -8.69
C ALA A 22 -5.42 -10.00 -9.42
N GLY A 23 -4.80 -11.18 -9.38
CA GLY A 23 -3.60 -11.47 -10.16
C GLY A 23 -3.86 -11.43 -11.67
N GLU A 24 -4.99 -11.98 -12.12
CA GLU A 24 -5.43 -11.94 -13.52
C GLU A 24 -5.74 -10.51 -13.98
N ALA A 25 -6.46 -9.72 -13.17
CA ALA A 25 -6.75 -8.32 -13.45
C ALA A 25 -5.46 -7.48 -13.49
N SER A 26 -4.51 -7.75 -12.58
CA SER A 26 -3.19 -7.11 -12.60
C SER A 26 -2.41 -7.47 -13.87
N ALA A 27 -2.43 -8.75 -14.27
CA ALA A 27 -1.79 -9.25 -15.48
C ALA A 27 -2.49 -8.78 -16.78
N GLU A 28 -3.80 -8.55 -16.75
CA GLU A 28 -4.57 -8.02 -17.87
C GLU A 28 -4.32 -6.51 -18.05
N ALA A 29 -4.36 -5.74 -16.96
CA ALA A 29 -4.01 -4.32 -16.97
C ALA A 29 -2.59 -4.13 -17.53
N ALA A 30 -1.62 -4.89 -17.00
CA ALA A 30 -0.23 -4.80 -17.46
C ALA A 30 -0.06 -5.16 -18.95
N ARG A 31 -0.91 -6.03 -19.52
CA ARG A 31 -0.91 -6.36 -20.95
C ARG A 31 -1.52 -5.27 -21.82
N LYS A 32 -2.56 -4.58 -21.34
CA LYS A 32 -3.24 -3.50 -22.08
C LYS A 32 -2.36 -2.25 -22.19
N THR A 33 -1.63 -1.90 -21.13
CA THR A 33 -0.68 -0.76 -21.14
C THR A 33 0.43 -0.94 -22.18
N SER A 34 0.87 -2.18 -22.46
CA SER A 34 1.91 -2.46 -23.46
C SER A 34 1.44 -2.36 -24.93
N GLN A 35 0.15 -2.16 -25.20
CA GLN A 35 -0.44 -2.24 -26.54
C GLN A 35 -1.18 -0.97 -27.00
N ALA A 36 -1.25 0.08 -26.19
CA ALA A 36 -2.00 1.30 -26.50
C ALA A 36 -1.08 2.51 -26.78
N PRO A 37 -1.32 3.30 -27.84
CA PRO A 37 -0.83 4.67 -27.93
C PRO A 37 -1.56 5.55 -26.90
N GLU A 38 -0.86 6.50 -26.27
CA GLU A 38 -1.42 7.46 -25.32
C GLU A 38 -2.49 8.34 -26.00
N GLU A 39 -3.76 8.17 -25.60
CA GLU A 39 -4.80 9.16 -25.84
C GLU A 39 -5.24 9.77 -24.50
N ALA A 40 -5.08 11.09 -24.41
CA ALA A 40 -5.47 11.90 -23.27
C ALA A 40 -7.00 12.00 -23.19
N LEU A 41 -7.57 11.74 -22.01
CA LEU A 41 -8.98 11.99 -21.72
C LEU A 41 -9.22 13.47 -21.42
N GLU A 42 -10.00 14.13 -22.27
CA GLU A 42 -10.73 15.36 -21.94
C GLU A 42 -12.00 15.01 -21.16
N ALA A 43 -12.19 15.63 -19.99
CA ALA A 43 -13.42 15.53 -19.22
C ALA A 43 -14.39 16.65 -19.63
N GLY A 44 -15.56 16.28 -20.14
CA GLY A 44 -16.65 17.20 -20.43
C GLY A 44 -17.33 17.68 -19.14
N ALA A 45 -17.32 19.00 -18.92
CA ALA A 45 -18.07 19.64 -17.85
C ALA A 45 -19.55 19.76 -18.24
N THR A 46 -20.45 19.38 -17.33
CA THR A 46 -21.87 19.76 -17.39
C THR A 46 -22.22 20.59 -16.16
N GLU A 47 -22.82 21.77 -16.39
CA GLU A 47 -23.34 22.64 -15.34
C GLU A 47 -24.51 21.96 -14.61
N VAL A 48 -24.46 21.97 -13.27
CA VAL A 48 -25.59 21.61 -12.42
C VAL A 48 -25.86 22.79 -11.46
N THR A 49 -27.10 23.29 -11.49
CA THR A 49 -27.63 24.33 -10.60
C THR A 49 -27.75 23.84 -9.15
N PRO A 50 -27.59 24.72 -8.13
CA PRO A 50 -27.51 24.30 -6.74
C PRO A 50 -28.91 24.01 -6.16
N ALA A 51 -29.15 22.75 -5.79
CA ALA A 51 -30.19 22.38 -4.84
C ALA A 51 -29.57 22.23 -3.45
N GLU A 52 -30.32 22.60 -2.41
CA GLU A 52 -29.90 22.59 -1.00
C GLU A 52 -29.16 21.30 -0.62
N GLU A 53 -27.92 21.44 -0.12
CA GLU A 53 -27.04 20.33 0.22
C GLU A 53 -27.62 19.49 1.38
N PRO A 54 -28.05 18.23 1.14
CA PRO A 54 -28.25 17.32 2.26
C PRO A 54 -26.88 17.02 2.87
N ALA A 55 -26.80 16.99 4.19
CA ALA A 55 -25.59 16.64 4.92
C ALA A 55 -24.98 15.34 4.33
N GLU A 56 -23.70 15.38 3.95
CA GLU A 56 -23.01 14.22 3.38
C GLU A 56 -23.22 13.00 4.29
N PRO A 57 -23.73 11.86 3.76
CA PRO A 57 -23.86 10.66 4.57
C PRO A 57 -22.48 10.23 5.08
N GLU A 58 -22.44 9.69 6.30
CA GLU A 58 -21.23 9.14 6.89
C GLU A 58 -20.70 8.00 5.99
N PHE A 59 -19.58 8.25 5.32
CA PHE A 59 -18.95 7.29 4.42
C PHE A 59 -17.91 6.47 5.21
N PRO A 60 -17.89 5.12 5.10
CA PRO A 60 -18.58 4.29 4.11
C PRO A 60 -20.05 3.98 4.39
N VAL A 61 -20.86 3.88 3.33
CA VAL A 61 -22.27 3.48 3.39
C VAL A 61 -22.38 1.98 3.67
N ALA A 62 -23.04 1.62 4.77
CA ALA A 62 -23.22 0.23 5.19
C ALA A 62 -24.13 -0.57 4.24
N GLY A 63 -23.75 -1.82 3.96
CA GLY A 63 -24.51 -2.75 3.12
C GLY A 63 -24.40 -2.51 1.62
N ASP A 64 -23.56 -1.57 1.19
CA ASP A 64 -23.33 -1.29 -0.23
C ASP A 64 -22.35 -2.29 -0.86
N GLU A 65 -22.89 -3.38 -1.39
CA GLU A 65 -22.06 -4.41 -2.04
C GLU A 65 -21.42 -3.93 -3.36
N ARG A 66 -21.90 -2.83 -3.95
CA ARG A 66 -21.33 -2.25 -5.19
C ARG A 66 -20.23 -1.22 -4.94
N ALA A 67 -19.98 -0.88 -3.67
CA ALA A 67 -18.86 -0.04 -3.26
C ALA A 67 -17.63 -0.86 -2.86
N ALA A 68 -16.47 -0.24 -3.03
CA ALA A 68 -15.18 -0.75 -2.57
C ALA A 68 -14.23 0.38 -2.17
N ALA A 69 -13.15 0.00 -1.51
CA ALA A 69 -12.05 0.89 -1.16
C ALA A 69 -10.72 0.38 -1.72
N PHE A 70 -10.01 1.25 -2.41
CA PHE A 70 -8.72 0.98 -3.02
C PHE A 70 -7.62 1.74 -2.27
N PHE A 71 -6.67 1.02 -1.69
CA PHE A 71 -5.60 1.60 -0.90
C PHE A 71 -4.26 1.42 -1.59
N ASP A 72 -3.56 2.52 -1.85
CA ASP A 72 -2.12 2.45 -2.04
C ASP A 72 -1.42 1.93 -0.78
N LEU A 73 -0.22 1.35 -0.94
CA LEU A 73 0.50 0.70 0.14
C LEU A 73 1.55 1.61 0.80
N ASP A 74 2.52 2.06 0.02
CA ASP A 74 3.74 2.69 0.53
C ASP A 74 3.44 4.12 0.97
N ASN A 75 3.83 4.51 2.19
CA ASN A 75 3.47 5.78 2.85
C ASN A 75 1.95 6.03 3.09
N THR A 76 1.07 5.30 2.41
CA THR A 76 -0.39 5.35 2.56
C THR A 76 -0.88 4.41 3.68
N VAL A 77 -0.77 3.09 3.49
CA VAL A 77 -1.12 2.07 4.50
C VAL A 77 0.03 1.84 5.48
N MET A 78 1.27 1.90 5.01
CA MET A 78 2.45 1.66 5.83
C MET A 78 3.49 2.78 5.77
N GLN A 79 4.37 2.86 6.77
CA GLN A 79 5.46 3.82 6.82
C GLN A 79 6.64 3.37 5.95
N GLY A 80 6.95 4.16 4.92
CA GLY A 80 8.08 3.90 4.02
C GLY A 80 7.75 2.88 2.92
N ALA A 81 8.74 2.61 2.08
CA ALA A 81 8.62 1.70 0.96
C ALA A 81 8.69 0.22 1.40
N SER A 82 7.63 -0.53 1.13
CA SER A 82 7.51 -1.97 1.37
C SER A 82 8.63 -2.75 0.69
N LEU A 83 8.95 -2.44 -0.57
CA LEU A 83 10.01 -3.12 -1.33
C LEU A 83 11.39 -2.97 -0.68
N PHE A 84 11.69 -1.79 -0.09
CA PHE A 84 12.94 -1.59 0.64
C PHE A 84 13.03 -2.50 1.87
N HIS A 85 11.96 -2.58 2.66
CA HIS A 85 11.89 -3.44 3.83
C HIS A 85 11.92 -4.93 3.46
N PHE A 86 11.27 -5.29 2.37
CA PHE A 86 11.29 -6.63 1.82
C PHE A 86 12.69 -7.04 1.36
N GLY A 87 13.35 -6.22 0.54
CA GLY A 87 14.73 -6.44 0.09
C GLY A 87 15.71 -6.56 1.27
N ARG A 88 15.55 -5.74 2.31
CA ARG A 88 16.35 -5.86 3.55
C ARG A 88 16.12 -7.20 4.26
N GLY A 89 14.88 -7.69 4.29
CA GLY A 89 14.52 -8.99 4.85
C GLY A 89 15.15 -10.15 4.08
N LEU A 90 15.09 -10.11 2.75
CA LEU A 90 15.74 -11.09 1.86
C LEU A 90 17.26 -11.10 2.06
N TYR A 91 17.87 -9.92 2.21
CA TYR A 91 19.31 -9.79 2.35
C TYR A 91 19.82 -10.47 3.62
N LYS A 92 19.12 -10.25 4.74
CA LYS A 92 19.50 -10.88 6.02
C LYS A 92 19.37 -12.40 6.01
N ARG A 93 18.47 -12.94 5.19
CA ARG A 93 18.25 -14.38 5.02
C ARG A 93 19.21 -15.01 4.01
N LYS A 94 20.15 -14.22 3.46
CA LYS A 94 21.09 -14.66 2.40
C LYS A 94 20.36 -15.30 1.22
N PHE A 95 19.16 -14.80 0.93
CA PHE A 95 18.35 -15.27 -0.19
C PHE A 95 19.06 -15.07 -1.54
N PHE A 96 19.93 -14.06 -1.60
CA PHE A 96 20.79 -13.78 -2.73
C PHE A 96 21.94 -14.79 -2.82
N GLU A 97 22.13 -15.43 -3.97
CA GLU A 97 23.30 -16.26 -4.18
C GLU A 97 24.58 -15.42 -4.23
N ARG A 98 25.69 -15.97 -3.71
CA ARG A 98 27.01 -15.30 -3.75
C ARG A 98 27.42 -14.87 -5.16
N ARG A 99 27.07 -15.64 -6.20
CA ARG A 99 27.36 -15.33 -7.61
C ARG A 99 26.59 -14.11 -8.11
N GLU A 100 25.37 -13.91 -7.64
CA GLU A 100 24.53 -12.79 -8.04
C GLU A 100 25.04 -11.50 -7.43
N LEU A 101 25.38 -11.51 -6.13
CA LEU A 101 26.06 -10.40 -5.46
C LEU A 101 27.37 -10.00 -6.17
N THR A 102 28.17 -10.97 -6.63
CA THR A 102 29.40 -10.66 -7.39
C THR A 102 29.11 -10.08 -8.77
N ARG A 103 28.09 -10.56 -9.47
CA ARG A 103 27.67 -9.98 -10.77
C ARG A 103 27.19 -8.54 -10.60
N PHE A 104 26.42 -8.28 -9.54
CA PHE A 104 25.94 -6.95 -9.17
C PHE A 104 27.07 -5.98 -8.86
N ALA A 105 28.02 -6.40 -8.02
CA ALA A 105 29.19 -5.60 -7.71
C ALA A 105 30.00 -5.27 -8.98
N TRP A 106 30.04 -6.20 -9.93
CA TRP A 106 30.75 -6.00 -11.19
C TRP A 106 30.02 -5.11 -12.18
N GLN A 107 28.70 -5.23 -12.31
CA GLN A 107 27.88 -4.27 -13.08
C GLN A 107 27.98 -2.86 -12.49
N GLN A 108 27.82 -2.70 -11.18
CA GLN A 108 27.94 -1.39 -10.52
C GLN A 108 29.34 -0.78 -10.69
N ALA A 109 30.41 -1.58 -10.59
CA ALA A 109 31.77 -1.12 -10.87
C ALA A 109 31.94 -0.69 -12.33
N TYR A 110 31.40 -1.46 -13.28
CA TYR A 110 31.41 -1.15 -14.70
C TYR A 110 30.63 0.14 -15.02
N PHE A 111 29.42 0.32 -14.49
CA PHE A 111 28.62 1.53 -14.69
C PHE A 111 29.29 2.78 -14.09
N ARG A 112 29.94 2.67 -12.93
CA ARG A 112 30.74 3.77 -12.34
C ARG A 112 31.94 4.16 -13.22
N ILE A 113 32.46 3.24 -14.02
CA ILE A 113 33.55 3.48 -14.96
C ILE A 113 33.02 3.95 -16.33
N ALA A 114 31.84 3.48 -16.75
CA ALA A 114 31.24 3.72 -18.05
C ALA A 114 30.33 4.97 -18.13
N GLY A 115 30.05 5.63 -17.00
CA GLY A 115 29.60 7.02 -16.94
C GLY A 115 28.37 7.36 -17.78
N THR A 116 27.28 6.63 -17.63
CA THR A 116 26.02 6.92 -18.33
C THR A 116 24.86 7.03 -17.32
N GLU A 117 24.49 8.27 -17.01
CA GLU A 117 23.23 8.61 -16.36
C GLU A 117 22.23 8.97 -17.47
N ASP A 118 21.30 8.07 -17.77
CA ASP A 118 20.15 8.35 -18.60
C ASP A 118 18.99 7.40 -18.22
N ALA A 119 17.80 7.60 -18.80
CA ALA A 119 16.55 6.89 -18.50
C ALA A 119 16.62 5.33 -18.41
N GLY A 120 17.73 4.72 -18.87
CA GLY A 120 18.10 3.33 -18.60
C GLY A 120 18.19 3.00 -17.10
N HIS A 121 18.46 3.96 -16.22
CA HIS A 121 18.66 3.68 -14.78
C HIS A 121 17.42 3.06 -14.09
N ILE A 122 16.20 3.42 -14.50
CA ILE A 122 14.97 2.81 -13.94
C ILE A 122 14.75 1.39 -14.47
N GLN A 123 15.03 1.16 -15.76
CA GLN A 123 14.95 -0.18 -16.35
C GLN A 123 16.04 -1.09 -15.80
N ASP A 124 17.26 -0.58 -15.63
CA ASP A 124 18.39 -1.29 -15.03
C ASP A 124 18.12 -1.64 -13.57
N VAL A 125 17.50 -0.75 -12.78
CA VAL A 125 17.08 -1.04 -11.40
C VAL A 125 15.96 -2.08 -11.37
N ARG A 126 15.01 -2.05 -12.31
CA ARG A 126 13.92 -3.03 -12.44
C ARG A 126 14.45 -4.41 -12.85
N GLU A 127 15.26 -4.49 -13.90
CA GLU A 127 15.91 -5.73 -14.34
C GLU A 127 16.81 -6.31 -13.26
N SER A 128 17.54 -5.44 -12.55
CA SER A 128 18.31 -5.81 -11.38
C SER A 128 17.43 -6.44 -10.30
N ALA A 129 16.35 -5.78 -9.88
CA ALA A 129 15.41 -6.29 -8.88
C ALA A 129 14.82 -7.65 -9.28
N LEU A 130 14.51 -7.84 -10.56
CA LEU A 130 13.94 -9.09 -11.07
C LEU A 130 14.96 -10.20 -11.23
N SER A 131 16.21 -9.84 -11.50
CA SER A 131 17.29 -10.80 -11.61
C SER A 131 17.56 -11.54 -10.29
N ILE A 132 17.23 -10.92 -9.15
CA ILE A 132 17.38 -11.47 -7.80
C ILE A 132 16.40 -12.61 -7.53
N VAL A 133 15.20 -12.53 -8.09
CA VAL A 133 14.17 -13.57 -7.88
C VAL A 133 14.20 -14.64 -8.97
N LYS A 134 14.92 -14.41 -10.07
CA LYS A 134 15.02 -15.32 -11.20
C LYS A 134 15.50 -16.70 -10.77
N GLY A 135 14.77 -17.75 -11.15
CA GLY A 135 15.11 -19.13 -10.81
C GLY A 135 14.65 -19.57 -9.41
N HIS A 136 14.19 -18.66 -8.55
CA HIS A 136 13.57 -19.01 -7.29
C HIS A 136 12.11 -19.43 -7.47
N ARG A 137 11.63 -20.29 -6.57
CA ARG A 137 10.22 -20.67 -6.52
C ARG A 137 9.38 -19.56 -5.92
N VAL A 138 8.23 -19.27 -6.55
CA VAL A 138 7.23 -18.32 -6.02
C VAL A 138 6.84 -18.68 -4.58
N ALA A 139 6.63 -19.98 -4.30
CA ALA A 139 6.26 -20.46 -2.97
C ALA A 139 7.34 -20.20 -1.90
N GLU A 140 8.61 -20.21 -2.28
CA GLU A 140 9.72 -19.90 -1.37
C GLU A 140 9.72 -18.41 -1.00
N LEU A 141 9.56 -17.54 -2.00
CA LEU A 141 9.45 -16.09 -1.79
C LEU A 141 8.24 -15.74 -0.93
N MET A 142 7.10 -16.39 -1.17
CA MET A 142 5.89 -16.24 -0.35
C MET A 142 6.15 -16.63 1.11
N SER A 143 6.77 -17.78 1.36
CA SER A 143 7.09 -18.24 2.72
C SER A 143 8.01 -17.26 3.45
N ILE A 144 9.07 -16.80 2.79
CA ILE A 144 9.99 -15.81 3.37
C ILE A 144 9.28 -14.47 3.60
N GLY A 145 8.38 -14.09 2.68
CA GLY A 145 7.60 -12.87 2.79
C GLY A 145 6.70 -12.83 4.02
N GLU A 146 6.18 -13.96 4.48
CA GLU A 146 5.43 -14.06 5.73
C GLU A 146 6.27 -13.64 6.94
N GLU A 147 7.50 -14.16 7.04
CA GLU A 147 8.40 -13.83 8.14
C GLU A 147 8.85 -12.37 8.07
N ILE A 148 9.13 -11.87 6.86
CA ILE A 148 9.49 -10.47 6.63
C ILE A 148 8.34 -9.55 7.07
N TYR A 149 7.09 -9.93 6.81
CA TYR A 149 5.94 -9.15 7.27
C TYR A 149 5.97 -8.97 8.79
N ASP A 150 6.09 -10.09 9.52
CA ASP A 150 6.05 -10.10 10.99
C ASP A 150 7.24 -9.30 11.58
N GLU A 151 8.44 -9.39 10.98
CA GLU A 151 9.65 -8.71 11.46
C GLU A 151 9.76 -7.23 11.08
N TYR A 152 9.35 -6.85 9.86
CA TYR A 152 9.69 -5.54 9.29
C TYR A 152 8.49 -4.68 8.91
N LEU A 153 7.33 -5.27 8.59
CA LEU A 153 6.20 -4.55 8.01
C LEU A 153 5.07 -4.30 9.02
N ALA A 154 4.74 -5.28 9.88
CA ALA A 154 3.61 -5.21 10.80
C ALA A 154 3.65 -3.96 11.71
N GLY A 155 4.83 -3.63 12.26
CA GLY A 155 5.02 -2.46 13.12
C GLY A 155 5.00 -1.10 12.39
N ARG A 156 4.86 -1.09 11.06
CA ARG A 156 4.88 0.12 10.22
C ARG A 156 3.52 0.52 9.69
N ILE A 157 2.49 -0.29 9.91
CA ILE A 157 1.13 0.02 9.46
C ILE A 157 0.62 1.25 10.21
N TRP A 158 0.10 2.23 9.46
CA TRP A 158 -0.56 3.39 10.04
C TRP A 158 -1.87 2.95 10.70
N SER A 159 -2.00 3.20 12.01
CA SER A 159 -3.25 2.89 12.74
C SER A 159 -4.47 3.61 12.14
N GLY A 160 -4.29 4.86 11.69
CA GLY A 160 -5.34 5.64 11.03
C GLY A 160 -5.80 5.03 9.71
N THR A 161 -4.88 4.61 8.84
CA THR A 161 -5.24 3.94 7.57
C THR A 161 -5.82 2.55 7.80
N ARG A 162 -5.33 1.81 8.80
CA ARG A 162 -5.94 0.54 9.22
C ARG A 162 -7.38 0.73 9.70
N ALA A 163 -7.67 1.78 10.47
CA ALA A 163 -9.02 2.09 10.92
C ALA A 163 -9.97 2.44 9.76
N LEU A 164 -9.47 3.16 8.75
CA LEU A 164 -10.21 3.40 7.51
C LEU A 164 -10.57 2.10 6.79
N ALA A 165 -9.57 1.23 6.55
CA ALA A 165 -9.81 -0.06 5.92
C ALA A 165 -10.82 -0.90 6.72
N GLN A 166 -10.72 -0.90 8.06
CA GLN A 166 -11.66 -1.61 8.92
C GLN A 166 -13.09 -1.05 8.81
N ALA A 167 -13.27 0.27 8.75
CA ALA A 167 -14.59 0.88 8.60
C ALA A 167 -15.29 0.41 7.30
N HIS A 168 -14.54 0.27 6.20
CA HIS A 168 -15.08 -0.30 4.95
C HIS A 168 -15.48 -1.76 5.09
N LEU A 169 -14.65 -2.57 5.76
CA LEU A 169 -14.96 -3.98 6.01
C LEU A 169 -16.20 -4.13 6.91
N ASP A 170 -16.31 -3.30 7.95
CA ASP A 170 -17.45 -3.28 8.87
C ASP A 170 -18.74 -2.84 8.17
N ALA A 171 -18.63 -1.94 7.18
CA ALA A 171 -19.72 -1.57 6.27
C ALA A 171 -20.08 -2.65 5.24
N GLY A 172 -19.35 -3.78 5.21
CA GLY A 172 -19.58 -4.88 4.25
C GLY A 172 -18.99 -4.63 2.86
N GLN A 173 -18.21 -3.56 2.68
CA GLN A 173 -17.58 -3.22 1.41
C GLN A 173 -16.31 -4.04 1.17
N ARG A 174 -15.90 -4.15 -0.10
CA ARG A 174 -14.66 -4.81 -0.49
C ARG A 174 -13.48 -3.86 -0.32
N VAL A 175 -12.35 -4.37 0.15
CA VAL A 175 -11.13 -3.56 0.38
C VAL A 175 -9.93 -4.18 -0.30
N TRP A 176 -9.29 -3.41 -1.17
CA TRP A 176 -8.19 -3.87 -2.03
C TRP A 176 -6.94 -3.03 -1.82
N LEU A 177 -5.77 -3.67 -1.78
CA LEU A 177 -4.50 -2.96 -1.96
C LEU A 177 -4.23 -2.77 -3.46
N VAL A 178 -3.64 -1.65 -3.84
CA VAL A 178 -3.24 -1.32 -5.22
C VAL A 178 -1.85 -0.70 -5.18
N THR A 179 -0.82 -1.44 -5.55
CA THR A 179 0.57 -1.03 -5.31
C THR A 179 1.53 -1.37 -6.44
N ALA A 180 2.58 -0.57 -6.59
CA ALA A 180 3.69 -0.90 -7.49
C ALA A 180 4.60 -2.02 -6.92
N ALA A 181 4.45 -2.39 -5.65
CA ALA A 181 5.17 -3.51 -5.05
C ALA A 181 4.77 -4.86 -5.70
N PRO A 182 5.63 -5.90 -5.59
CA PRO A 182 5.29 -7.22 -6.07
C PRO A 182 3.96 -7.73 -5.50
N VAL A 183 3.15 -8.36 -6.35
CA VAL A 183 1.81 -8.86 -6.00
C VAL A 183 1.85 -9.86 -4.85
N GLU A 184 2.93 -10.62 -4.69
CA GLU A 184 3.15 -11.55 -3.58
C GLU A 184 3.20 -10.82 -2.24
N THR A 185 4.05 -9.79 -2.14
CA THR A 185 4.16 -8.94 -0.93
C THR A 185 2.83 -8.26 -0.62
N ALA A 186 2.16 -7.72 -1.65
CA ALA A 186 0.87 -7.07 -1.50
C ALA A 186 -0.21 -8.07 -1.01
N THR A 187 -0.21 -9.29 -1.54
CA THR A 187 -1.14 -10.36 -1.15
C THR A 187 -0.93 -10.79 0.30
N ILE A 188 0.33 -10.92 0.74
CA ILE A 188 0.66 -11.24 2.14
C ILE A 188 0.11 -10.15 3.06
N ILE A 189 0.37 -8.87 2.75
CA ILE A 189 -0.11 -7.75 3.55
C ILE A 189 -1.64 -7.70 3.59
N ALA A 190 -2.31 -7.83 2.44
CA ALA A 190 -3.77 -7.85 2.36
C ALA A 190 -4.37 -8.96 3.24
N ARG A 191 -3.82 -10.18 3.16
CA ARG A 191 -4.29 -11.31 3.95
C ARG A 191 -4.08 -11.08 5.46
N ARG A 192 -2.90 -10.57 5.85
CA ARG A 192 -2.57 -10.28 7.26
C ARG A 192 -3.42 -9.16 7.86
N LEU A 193 -3.88 -8.23 7.03
CA LEU A 193 -4.79 -7.15 7.42
C LEU A 193 -6.28 -7.51 7.29
N GLY A 194 -6.62 -8.70 6.79
CA GLY A 194 -8.02 -9.12 6.60
C GLY A 194 -8.73 -8.42 5.43
N LEU A 195 -7.97 -7.87 4.47
CA LEU A 195 -8.52 -7.20 3.29
C LEU A 195 -9.06 -8.23 2.28
N THR A 196 -9.80 -7.75 1.28
CA THR A 196 -10.39 -8.60 0.23
C THR A 196 -9.34 -9.19 -0.71
N GLY A 197 -8.32 -8.41 -1.06
CA GLY A 197 -7.22 -8.85 -1.92
C GLY A 197 -6.24 -7.73 -2.24
N ALA A 198 -5.37 -7.97 -3.22
CA ALA A 198 -4.35 -7.01 -3.64
C ALA A 198 -4.10 -7.06 -5.16
N LEU A 199 -3.90 -5.89 -5.74
CA LEU A 199 -3.35 -5.67 -7.07
C LEU A 199 -1.89 -5.22 -6.90
N GLY A 200 -0.99 -5.81 -7.67
CA GLY A 200 0.44 -5.55 -7.56
C GLY A 200 1.18 -5.78 -8.87
N THR A 201 2.44 -5.36 -8.90
CA THR A 201 3.32 -5.66 -10.03
C THR A 201 3.57 -7.17 -10.14
N VAL A 202 3.39 -7.73 -11.33
CA VAL A 202 3.46 -9.17 -11.56
C VAL A 202 4.79 -9.56 -12.20
N ALA A 203 5.61 -10.33 -11.48
CA ALA A 203 6.77 -11.00 -12.07
C ALA A 203 6.33 -12.29 -12.77
N GLU A 204 6.82 -12.51 -13.99
CA GLU A 204 6.49 -13.69 -14.77
C GLU A 204 7.08 -14.95 -14.12
N SER A 205 6.25 -15.98 -14.00
CA SER A 205 6.67 -17.31 -13.55
C SER A 205 6.12 -18.41 -14.46
N VAL A 206 6.91 -19.47 -14.64
CA VAL A 206 6.54 -20.66 -15.40
C VAL A 206 6.78 -21.87 -14.51
N GLY A 207 5.75 -22.71 -14.33
CA GLY A 207 5.85 -23.87 -13.42
C GLY A 207 6.12 -23.49 -11.97
N GLY A 208 5.71 -22.28 -11.54
CA GLY A 208 5.95 -21.77 -10.18
C GLY A 208 7.37 -21.26 -9.92
N VAL A 209 8.17 -21.05 -10.97
CA VAL A 209 9.54 -20.51 -10.89
C VAL A 209 9.61 -19.19 -11.65
N TYR A 210 10.20 -18.16 -11.04
CA TYR A 210 10.34 -16.86 -11.69
C TYR A 210 11.29 -16.90 -12.90
N THR A 211 10.88 -16.28 -13.99
CA THR A 211 11.69 -16.16 -15.22
C THR A 211 12.68 -15.00 -15.16
N GLY A 212 12.46 -14.06 -14.24
CA GLY A 212 13.19 -12.79 -14.13
C GLY A 212 12.67 -11.68 -15.05
N ARG A 213 11.46 -11.83 -15.61
CA ARG A 213 10.77 -10.79 -16.39
C ARG A 213 9.50 -10.31 -15.67
N LEU A 214 8.95 -9.17 -16.07
CA LEU A 214 7.58 -8.80 -15.68
C LEU A 214 6.56 -9.31 -16.69
N VAL A 215 5.35 -9.53 -16.20
CA VAL A 215 4.15 -9.58 -17.05
C VAL A 215 3.71 -8.14 -17.27
N GLY A 216 4.02 -7.57 -18.44
CA GLY A 216 3.72 -6.19 -18.80
C GLY A 216 4.49 -5.14 -17.98
N GLU A 217 3.90 -3.97 -17.81
CA GLU A 217 4.49 -2.85 -17.06
C GLU A 217 4.23 -2.93 -15.54
N PRO A 218 5.07 -2.27 -14.69
CA PRO A 218 4.84 -2.20 -13.26
C PRO A 218 3.53 -1.46 -12.97
N LEU A 219 2.87 -1.85 -11.88
CA LEU A 219 1.58 -1.28 -11.48
C LEU A 219 1.76 0.10 -10.83
N HIS A 220 2.16 1.09 -11.63
CA HIS A 220 2.48 2.45 -11.21
C HIS A 220 1.73 3.49 -12.05
N GLY A 221 1.34 4.59 -11.42
CA GLY A 221 0.70 5.70 -12.11
C GLY A 221 -0.60 5.30 -12.84
N PRO A 222 -0.74 5.62 -14.14
CA PRO A 222 -1.91 5.25 -14.93
C PRO A 222 -2.28 3.76 -14.91
N ALA A 223 -1.29 2.86 -14.81
CA ALA A 223 -1.54 1.42 -14.77
C ALA A 223 -2.36 1.00 -13.54
N LYS A 224 -2.25 1.72 -12.41
CA LYS A 224 -3.12 1.49 -11.24
C LYS A 224 -4.57 1.81 -11.54
N ALA A 225 -4.83 2.91 -12.26
CA ALA A 225 -6.18 3.31 -12.66
C ALA A 225 -6.79 2.26 -13.59
N GLU A 226 -6.03 1.75 -14.57
CA GLU A 226 -6.48 0.67 -15.46
C GLU A 226 -6.80 -0.62 -14.70
N ALA A 227 -5.95 -1.02 -13.75
CA ALA A 227 -6.20 -2.21 -12.94
C ALA A 227 -7.43 -2.07 -12.04
N VAL A 228 -7.66 -0.88 -11.47
CA VAL A 228 -8.88 -0.57 -10.71
C VAL A 228 -10.12 -0.64 -11.59
N ARG A 229 -10.09 -0.11 -12.83
CA ARG A 229 -11.20 -0.24 -13.78
C ARG A 229 -11.48 -1.70 -14.13
N ALA A 230 -10.44 -2.48 -14.43
CA ALA A 230 -10.57 -3.90 -14.76
C ALA A 230 -11.17 -4.70 -13.59
N LEU A 231 -10.67 -4.46 -12.38
CA LEU A 231 -11.21 -5.08 -11.17
C LEU A 231 -12.65 -4.66 -10.93
N ALA A 232 -12.98 -3.38 -11.10
CA ALA A 232 -14.34 -2.87 -10.91
C ALA A 232 -15.33 -3.54 -11.86
N ALA A 233 -14.95 -3.73 -13.12
CA ALA A 233 -15.77 -4.47 -14.08
C ALA A 233 -15.96 -5.94 -13.66
N ALA A 234 -14.88 -6.63 -13.25
CA ALA A 234 -14.92 -8.04 -12.86
C ALA A 234 -15.71 -8.30 -11.56
N GLU A 235 -15.77 -7.30 -10.69
CA GLU A 235 -16.43 -7.34 -9.38
C GLU A 235 -17.77 -6.58 -9.36
N GLU A 236 -18.24 -6.09 -10.51
CA GLU A 236 -19.50 -5.33 -10.68
C GLU A 236 -19.61 -4.09 -9.76
N LEU A 237 -18.47 -3.45 -9.50
CA LEU A 237 -18.34 -2.27 -8.68
C LEU A 237 -18.79 -1.01 -9.43
N ASP A 238 -19.39 -0.09 -8.69
CA ASP A 238 -19.73 1.25 -9.14
C ASP A 238 -18.67 2.22 -8.60
N LEU A 239 -17.81 2.73 -9.47
CA LEU A 239 -16.67 3.56 -9.08
C LEU A 239 -17.09 4.89 -8.44
N ASP A 240 -18.25 5.43 -8.81
CA ASP A 240 -18.79 6.65 -8.21
C ASP A 240 -19.17 6.45 -6.73
N ARG A 241 -19.33 5.19 -6.31
CA ARG A 241 -19.61 4.80 -4.92
C ARG A 241 -18.38 4.27 -4.19
N CYS A 242 -17.23 4.20 -4.87
CA CYS A 242 -15.99 3.68 -4.32
C CYS A 242 -15.13 4.79 -3.71
N ALA A 243 -14.17 4.38 -2.88
CA ALA A 243 -13.11 5.25 -2.37
C ALA A 243 -11.73 4.80 -2.82
N ALA A 244 -10.81 5.77 -2.88
CA ALA A 244 -9.41 5.52 -3.16
C ALA A 244 -8.53 6.37 -2.25
N TYR A 245 -7.42 5.79 -1.77
CA TYR A 245 -6.53 6.36 -0.78
C TYR A 245 -5.09 6.30 -1.28
N SER A 246 -4.38 7.44 -1.34
CA SER A 246 -2.96 7.48 -1.70
C SER A 246 -2.23 8.70 -1.15
N ASP A 247 -0.91 8.61 -1.03
CA ASP A 247 0.00 9.71 -0.66
C ASP A 247 0.68 10.39 -1.85
N SER A 248 0.65 9.78 -3.03
CA SER A 248 1.47 10.21 -4.16
C SER A 248 0.67 10.87 -5.28
N HIS A 249 1.22 11.94 -5.86
CA HIS A 249 0.66 12.55 -7.07
C HIS A 249 0.61 11.60 -8.27
N ASN A 250 1.45 10.55 -8.29
CA ASN A 250 1.41 9.54 -9.35
C ASN A 250 0.06 8.81 -9.39
N ASP A 251 -0.64 8.74 -8.25
CA ASP A 251 -1.91 8.04 -8.14
C ASP A 251 -3.12 8.95 -8.41
N ILE A 252 -2.92 10.20 -8.82
CA ILE A 252 -4.02 11.11 -9.25
C ILE A 252 -4.96 10.42 -10.25
N PRO A 253 -4.47 9.73 -11.30
CA PRO A 253 -5.36 9.03 -12.23
C PRO A 253 -6.28 8.02 -11.54
N MET A 254 -5.79 7.28 -10.54
CA MET A 254 -6.60 6.32 -9.77
C MET A 254 -7.58 7.03 -8.83
N LEU A 255 -7.13 8.08 -8.15
CA LEU A 255 -7.96 8.87 -7.23
C LEU A 255 -9.10 9.56 -7.99
N SER A 256 -8.86 10.06 -9.20
CA SER A 256 -9.86 10.70 -10.04
C SER A 256 -10.89 9.72 -10.64
N LEU A 257 -10.72 8.40 -10.48
CA LEU A 257 -11.70 7.42 -10.97
C LEU A 257 -12.92 7.24 -10.08
N VAL A 258 -12.79 7.60 -8.80
CA VAL A 258 -13.76 7.21 -7.78
C VAL A 258 -14.52 8.42 -7.24
N GLY A 259 -15.72 8.20 -6.71
CA GLY A 259 -16.51 9.28 -6.10
C GLY A 259 -15.96 9.80 -4.77
N HIS A 260 -15.13 9.01 -4.08
CA HIS A 260 -14.59 9.37 -2.77
C HIS A 260 -13.04 9.33 -2.72
N PRO A 261 -12.33 10.30 -3.32
CA PRO A 261 -10.86 10.37 -3.27
C PRO A 261 -10.35 10.90 -1.92
N TYR A 262 -9.31 10.26 -1.39
CA TYR A 262 -8.62 10.64 -0.15
C TYR A 262 -7.11 10.76 -0.34
N ALA A 263 -6.59 11.96 -0.08
CA ALA A 263 -5.15 12.22 0.00
C ALA A 263 -4.63 11.93 1.42
N ILE A 264 -3.90 10.82 1.58
CA ILE A 264 -3.37 10.32 2.84
C ILE A 264 -1.87 10.63 2.93
N ASN A 265 -1.41 11.33 3.96
CA ASN A 265 0.00 11.71 4.13
C ASN A 265 0.61 12.35 2.86
N PRO A 266 -0.11 13.21 2.10
CA PRO A 266 0.25 13.48 0.72
C PRO A 266 1.60 14.17 0.57
N ASP A 267 2.25 13.90 -0.54
CA ASP A 267 3.34 14.71 -1.09
C ASP A 267 2.86 16.13 -1.44
N SER A 268 3.79 17.03 -1.77
CA SER A 268 3.46 18.44 -2.02
C SER A 268 2.56 18.63 -3.24
N LYS A 269 2.72 17.81 -4.29
CA LYS A 269 1.96 17.91 -5.53
C LYS A 269 0.53 17.39 -5.34
N LEU A 270 0.37 16.21 -4.73
CA LEU A 270 -0.95 15.66 -4.40
C LEU A 270 -1.69 16.57 -3.43
N ARG A 271 -1.00 17.14 -2.44
CA ARG A 271 -1.62 18.10 -1.51
C ARG A 271 -2.17 19.34 -2.22
N LYS A 272 -1.41 19.87 -3.19
CA LYS A 272 -1.86 21.01 -3.99
C LYS A 272 -3.10 20.62 -4.80
N HIS A 273 -3.02 19.53 -5.56
CA HIS A 273 -4.13 19.03 -6.38
C HIS A 273 -5.39 18.76 -5.55
N ALA A 274 -5.24 18.09 -4.41
CA ALA A 274 -6.33 17.80 -3.49
C ALA A 274 -7.03 19.06 -2.96
N ARG A 275 -6.29 20.16 -2.73
CA ARG A 275 -6.89 21.44 -2.33
C ARG A 275 -7.61 22.15 -3.47
N GLU A 276 -7.13 21.97 -4.70
CA GLU A 276 -7.74 22.57 -5.90
C GLU A 276 -9.04 21.87 -6.31
N HIS A 277 -9.22 20.60 -5.91
CA HIS A 277 -10.36 19.76 -6.28
C HIS A 277 -11.19 19.32 -5.05
N ASP A 278 -10.99 19.98 -3.90
CA ASP A 278 -11.68 19.69 -2.63
C ASP A 278 -11.64 18.21 -2.18
N TRP A 279 -10.54 17.52 -2.48
CA TRP A 279 -10.34 16.15 -2.02
C TRP A 279 -10.03 16.10 -0.52
N ARG A 280 -10.54 15.04 0.12
CA ARG A 280 -10.39 14.83 1.56
C ARG A 280 -8.92 14.56 1.92
N LEU A 281 -8.40 15.30 2.89
CA LEU A 281 -7.00 15.25 3.33
C LEU A 281 -6.87 14.63 4.73
N ARG A 282 -5.97 13.66 4.91
CA ARG A 282 -5.60 13.14 6.24
C ARG A 282 -4.09 12.99 6.36
N ASP A 283 -3.48 13.53 7.42
CA ASP A 283 -2.02 13.47 7.60
C ASP A 283 -1.64 12.90 8.98
N TYR A 284 -1.36 11.60 9.00
CA TYR A 284 -1.01 10.83 10.20
C TYR A 284 0.43 11.04 10.68
N ARG A 285 1.28 11.72 9.89
CA ARG A 285 2.66 12.05 10.29
C ARG A 285 2.71 13.10 11.40
N THR A 286 1.67 13.91 11.50
CA THR A 286 1.60 15.06 12.42
C THR A 286 1.41 14.67 13.89
N GLY A 287 0.89 13.47 14.19
CA GLY A 287 0.70 13.00 15.57
C GLY A 287 1.98 12.93 16.42
N ARG A 288 3.15 12.74 15.79
CA ARG A 288 4.45 12.77 16.50
C ARG A 288 4.94 14.18 16.86
N LYS A 289 4.48 15.23 16.16
CA LYS A 289 4.86 16.61 16.50
C LYS A 289 4.12 17.11 17.74
N ALA A 290 2.85 16.74 17.91
CA ALA A 290 2.07 17.10 19.10
C ALA A 290 2.68 16.52 20.39
N VAL A 291 3.20 15.30 20.38
CA VAL A 291 3.88 14.68 21.54
C VAL A 291 5.21 15.38 21.88
N LYS A 292 5.93 15.92 20.89
CA LYS A 292 7.17 16.69 21.12
C LYS A 292 6.91 18.13 21.61
N ILE A 293 5.77 18.71 21.26
CA ILE A 293 5.37 20.07 21.67
C ILE A 293 4.61 20.03 23.02
N GLY A 294 4.04 18.88 23.37
CA GLY A 294 3.21 18.66 24.57
C GLY A 294 3.92 17.98 25.74
N ILE A 295 5.25 18.10 25.89
CA ILE A 295 5.85 17.95 27.23
C ILE A 295 5.69 19.31 27.92
N PRO A 296 4.69 19.53 28.79
CA PRO A 296 4.74 20.66 29.70
C PRO A 296 6.03 20.53 30.51
N ALA A 297 6.74 21.64 30.69
CA ALA A 297 7.88 21.79 31.58
C ALA A 297 7.44 21.60 33.05
N ALA A 298 6.96 20.42 33.40
CA ALA A 298 6.55 20.00 34.73
C ALA A 298 7.58 19.03 35.34
N ALA A 299 8.88 19.27 35.07
CA ALA A 299 9.99 18.76 35.87
C ALA A 299 10.49 19.83 36.86
N GLY A 300 9.60 20.76 37.25
CA GLY A 300 9.95 21.98 37.96
C GLY A 300 9.10 22.30 39.18
N VAL A 301 8.47 21.32 39.86
CA VAL A 301 8.00 21.47 41.26
C VAL A 301 7.95 20.07 41.90
N GLY A 302 9.07 19.62 42.45
CA GLY A 302 9.16 18.30 43.10
C GLY A 302 10.50 17.97 43.75
N ALA A 303 11.44 18.92 43.81
CA ALA A 303 12.78 18.73 44.38
C ALA A 303 13.07 19.69 45.55
N LEU A 304 12.06 20.01 46.37
CA LEU A 304 12.26 20.77 47.62
C LEU A 304 11.71 20.08 48.88
N ALA A 305 11.33 18.80 48.81
CA ALA A 305 10.95 18.02 49.98
C ALA A 305 11.45 16.58 49.85
N GLY A 306 12.71 16.33 50.22
CA GLY A 306 13.23 14.95 50.22
C GLY A 306 14.74 14.77 50.26
N GLY A 307 15.50 15.73 50.78
CA GLY A 307 16.96 15.71 50.71
C GLY A 307 17.69 16.18 51.97
N THR A 308 17.20 15.88 53.17
CA THR A 308 17.94 16.16 54.43
C THR A 308 17.78 15.08 55.52
N ALA A 309 17.50 13.82 55.18
CA ALA A 309 17.32 12.75 56.18
C ALA A 309 18.41 11.66 56.23
N ALA A 310 19.54 11.79 55.52
CA ALA A 310 20.54 10.71 55.42
C ALA A 310 22.00 11.08 55.74
N ALA A 311 22.26 12.14 56.55
CA ALA A 311 23.65 12.55 56.84
C ALA A 311 23.99 12.93 58.31
N VAL A 312 23.18 12.59 59.32
CA VAL A 312 23.51 12.91 60.74
C VAL A 312 23.52 11.69 61.69
N ALA A 313 23.22 10.47 61.24
CA ALA A 313 23.14 9.30 62.12
C ALA A 313 24.43 8.45 62.25
N ILE A 314 25.61 8.93 61.82
CA ILE A 314 26.88 8.14 61.83
C ILE A 314 28.01 8.82 62.65
N HIS A 315 27.70 9.64 63.66
CA HIS A 315 28.76 10.19 64.53
C HIS A 315 28.52 10.20 66.04
N ARG A 316 27.66 9.31 66.57
CA ARG A 316 27.53 9.12 68.02
C ARG A 316 27.47 7.65 68.42
N ARG A 317 28.50 6.88 68.08
CA ARG A 317 28.91 5.64 68.77
C ARG A 317 30.40 5.39 68.54
N ARG A 318 31.25 6.15 69.24
CA ARG A 318 32.65 5.86 69.61
C ARG A 318 33.25 7.13 70.23
N SER A 319 33.38 7.11 71.56
CA SER A 319 34.01 8.04 72.52
C SER A 319 33.02 8.45 73.60
#